data_AF-A0A947AW83-F1
#
_entry.id   AF-A0A947AW83-F1
#
_cell.length_a   1.000
_cell.length_b   1.000
_cell.length_c   1.000
_cell.angle_alpha   90.00
_cell.angle_beta   90.00
_cell.angle_gamma   90.00
#
_symmetry.space_group_name_H-M   'P 1'
#
loop_
_entity.id
_entity.type
_entity.pdbx_description
1 polymer ?
#
loop_
_entity_poly.entity_id
_entity_poly.type
_entity_poly.pdbx_seq_one_letter_code
_entity_poly.pdbx_strand_id
1 'polypeptide(L)'
;MKKQFVIVLILIAISSCGKKEEVKFEAFSPEAFAYDLGDSWEVNATVNVRGFKGILAEDEVSASLDFSVDFVNPDGEISKNIFNDSREVREIEINYLQLESQFELDSTYVEGIYTIIFNIKDNNTGNSTSVEVEVKLEK
;
A
#
# COMPACT_ATOMS: atom_id res chain seq x y z
N MET A 1 5.88 -36.79 -43.04
CA MET A 1 5.05 -35.71 -42.48
C MET A 1 4.66 -35.94 -41.02
N LYS A 2 4.31 -37.16 -40.57
CA LYS A 2 3.94 -37.42 -39.16
C LYS A 2 5.06 -37.26 -38.11
N LYS A 3 6.33 -37.55 -38.46
CA LYS A 3 7.47 -37.46 -37.51
C LYS A 3 7.93 -36.03 -37.20
N GLN A 4 7.72 -35.08 -38.12
CA GLN A 4 8.09 -33.67 -37.90
C GLN A 4 7.08 -32.96 -36.97
N PHE A 5 5.81 -33.39 -36.99
CA PHE A 5 4.77 -32.83 -36.13
C PHE A 5 5.01 -33.12 -34.63
N VAL A 6 5.58 -34.30 -34.33
CA VAL A 6 5.93 -34.69 -32.96
C VAL A 6 7.07 -33.85 -32.37
N ILE A 7 8.04 -33.45 -33.21
CA ILE A 7 9.18 -32.63 -32.76
C ILE A 7 8.73 -31.19 -32.42
N VAL A 8 7.80 -30.62 -33.19
CA VAL A 8 7.22 -29.29 -32.93
C VAL A 8 6.40 -29.29 -31.63
N LEU A 9 5.66 -30.37 -31.34
CA LEU A 9 4.87 -30.48 -30.11
C LEU A 9 5.75 -30.56 -28.85
N ILE A 10 6.90 -31.24 -28.95
CA ILE A 10 7.86 -31.35 -27.85
C ILE A 10 8.57 -30.01 -27.58
N LEU A 11 8.87 -29.23 -28.62
CA LEU A 11 9.48 -27.90 -28.48
C LEU A 11 8.57 -26.86 -27.81
N ILE A 12 7.24 -27.00 -27.94
CA ILE A 12 6.28 -26.11 -27.26
C ILE A 12 6.13 -26.48 -25.77
N ALA A 13 6.39 -27.73 -25.39
CA ALA A 13 6.28 -28.18 -24.01
C ALA A 13 7.43 -27.69 -23.09
N ILE A 14 8.58 -27.29 -23.65
CA ILE A 14 9.76 -26.82 -22.90
C ILE A 14 9.86 -25.28 -22.78
N SER A 15 8.99 -24.51 -23.44
CA SER A 15 8.96 -23.04 -23.30
C SER A 15 8.06 -22.54 -22.18
N SER A 16 7.32 -23.42 -21.48
CA SER A 16 6.57 -23.09 -20.27
C SER A 16 7.46 -23.10 -19.02
N CYS A 17 8.66 -22.51 -19.14
CA CYS A 17 9.47 -22.17 -17.99
C CYS A 17 8.83 -20.91 -17.39
N GLY A 18 7.86 -21.13 -16.50
CA GLY A 18 7.09 -20.08 -15.85
C GLY A 18 8.02 -19.10 -15.16
N LYS A 19 8.16 -17.91 -15.75
CA LYS A 19 8.66 -16.75 -15.02
C LYS A 19 7.67 -16.55 -13.88
N LYS A 20 8.09 -16.76 -12.63
CA LYS A 20 7.33 -16.27 -11.47
C LYS A 20 7.16 -14.77 -11.72
N GLU A 21 5.91 -14.33 -11.86
CA GLU A 21 5.61 -12.90 -11.92
C GLU A 21 6.23 -12.25 -10.69
N GLU A 22 7.13 -11.29 -10.92
CA GLU A 22 7.64 -10.47 -9.84
C GLU A 22 6.46 -9.66 -9.29
N VAL A 23 6.15 -9.84 -8.00
CA VAL A 23 5.12 -9.05 -7.34
C VAL A 23 5.64 -7.61 -7.29
N LYS A 24 4.95 -6.71 -7.98
CA LYS A 24 5.28 -5.29 -8.00
C LYS A 24 5.11 -4.69 -6.60
N PHE A 25 6.05 -3.85 -6.19
CA PHE A 25 5.90 -3.06 -4.97
C PHE A 25 4.80 -2.02 -5.14
N GLU A 26 3.68 -2.21 -4.44
CA GLU A 26 2.51 -1.35 -4.58
C GLU A 26 1.63 -1.34 -3.33
N ALA A 27 0.90 -0.25 -3.19
CA ALA A 27 -0.17 -0.07 -2.23
C ALA A 27 -1.52 -0.26 -2.93
N PHE A 28 -2.46 -0.95 -2.28
CA PHE A 28 -3.74 -1.34 -2.87
C PHE A 28 -4.84 -1.40 -1.81
N SER A 29 -6.09 -1.36 -2.28
CA SER A 29 -7.29 -1.36 -1.44
C SER A 29 -7.23 -0.33 -0.31
N PRO A 30 -6.98 0.96 -0.60
CA PRO A 30 -7.01 1.97 0.43
C PRO A 30 -8.47 2.25 0.84
N GLU A 31 -8.68 2.51 2.12
CA GLU A 31 -9.98 2.86 2.70
C GLU A 31 -9.79 4.03 3.66
N ALA A 32 -10.74 4.96 3.68
CA ALA A 32 -10.73 6.08 4.62
C ALA A 32 -12.15 6.47 5.02
N PHE A 33 -12.30 6.92 6.27
CA PHE A 33 -13.54 7.43 6.81
C PHE A 33 -13.24 8.46 7.91
N ALA A 34 -14.22 9.33 8.17
CA ALA A 34 -14.14 10.33 9.22
C ALA A 34 -15.37 10.23 10.14
N TYR A 35 -15.16 10.50 11.42
CA TYR A 35 -16.20 10.62 12.44
C TYR A 35 -16.32 12.07 12.91
N ASP A 36 -17.55 12.59 12.96
CA ASP A 36 -17.84 13.87 13.61
C ASP A 36 -17.76 13.68 15.14
N LEU A 37 -16.88 14.44 15.78
CA LEU A 37 -16.74 14.50 17.24
C LEU A 37 -17.44 15.74 17.84
N GLY A 38 -18.16 16.51 17.03
CA GLY A 38 -18.88 17.73 17.39
C GLY A 38 -18.08 18.99 17.05
N ASP A 39 -16.90 19.13 17.63
CA ASP A 39 -15.99 20.27 17.42
C ASP A 39 -14.78 19.92 16.53
N SER A 40 -14.58 18.64 16.22
CA SER A 40 -13.46 18.12 15.44
C SER A 40 -13.87 16.86 14.67
N TRP A 41 -12.99 16.39 13.79
CA TRP A 41 -13.15 15.14 13.06
C TRP A 41 -12.06 14.15 13.44
N GLU A 42 -12.42 12.89 13.68
CA GLU A 42 -11.44 11.81 13.72
C GLU A 42 -11.38 11.14 12.35
N VAL A 43 -10.22 11.18 11.70
CA VAL A 43 -9.99 10.55 10.40
C VAL A 43 -9.21 9.26 10.62
N ASN A 44 -9.73 8.17 10.05
CA ASN A 44 -9.09 6.87 10.03
C ASN A 44 -8.87 6.47 8.57
N ALA A 45 -7.67 5.97 8.26
CA ALA A 45 -7.38 5.45 6.93
C ALA A 45 -6.49 4.21 7.00
N THR A 46 -6.71 3.29 6.07
CA THR A 46 -5.93 2.05 5.96
C THR A 46 -5.55 1.76 4.52
N VAL A 47 -4.47 1.01 4.34
CA VAL A 47 -4.03 0.56 3.01
C VAL A 47 -3.24 -0.74 3.13
N ASN A 48 -3.37 -1.62 2.14
CA ASN A 48 -2.55 -2.83 2.05
C ASN A 48 -1.35 -2.59 1.14
N VAL A 49 -0.19 -3.13 1.51
CA VAL A 49 1.06 -3.00 0.77
C VAL A 49 1.61 -4.39 0.46
N ARG A 50 2.05 -4.63 -0.78
CA ARG A 50 2.67 -5.89 -1.21
C ARG A 50 3.89 -5.64 -2.08
N GLY A 51 4.67 -6.70 -2.33
CA GLY A 51 5.86 -6.64 -3.18
C GLY A 51 7.06 -5.92 -2.54
N PHE A 52 7.05 -5.70 -1.23
CA PHE A 52 8.20 -5.20 -0.47
C PHE A 52 9.24 -6.30 -0.26
N LYS A 53 10.48 -5.90 0.04
CA LYS A 53 11.57 -6.83 0.27
C LYS A 53 11.56 -7.36 1.69
N GLY A 54 11.28 -8.66 1.82
CA GLY A 54 11.57 -9.42 3.03
C GLY A 54 13.04 -9.84 3.13
N ILE A 55 13.56 -9.91 4.36
CA ILE A 55 14.84 -10.52 4.72
C ILE A 55 14.55 -11.86 5.40
N LEU A 56 15.08 -12.95 4.86
CA LEU A 56 14.90 -14.30 5.41
C LEU A 56 15.98 -14.59 6.46
N ALA A 57 15.58 -15.00 7.66
CA ALA A 57 16.46 -15.47 8.72
C ALA A 57 15.75 -16.55 9.56
N GLU A 58 16.41 -17.70 9.79
CA GLU A 58 15.91 -18.75 10.71
C GLU A 58 14.44 -19.17 10.47
N ASP A 59 14.07 -19.34 9.20
CA ASP A 59 12.72 -19.70 8.72
C ASP A 59 11.63 -18.60 8.81
N GLU A 60 12.01 -17.39 9.22
CA GLU A 60 11.13 -16.23 9.23
C GLU A 60 11.54 -15.18 8.20
N VAL A 61 10.55 -14.49 7.66
CA VAL A 61 10.71 -13.31 6.83
C VAL A 61 10.46 -12.07 7.70
N SER A 62 11.42 -11.16 7.73
CA SER A 62 11.25 -9.84 8.32
C SER A 62 11.06 -8.76 7.25
N ALA A 63 10.14 -7.83 7.48
CA ALA A 63 9.90 -6.67 6.63
C ALA A 63 9.81 -5.39 7.49
N SER A 64 10.23 -4.26 6.92
CA SER A 64 10.21 -2.95 7.57
C SER A 64 9.78 -1.91 6.55
N LEU A 65 8.67 -1.21 6.83
CA LEU A 65 8.09 -0.16 6.01
C LEU A 65 7.99 1.14 6.83
N ASP A 66 8.41 2.25 6.25
CA ASP A 66 8.08 3.59 6.76
C ASP A 66 6.92 4.15 5.92
N PHE A 67 6.01 4.90 6.54
CA PHE A 67 4.98 5.61 5.80
C PHE A 67 4.59 6.94 6.42
N SER A 68 4.13 7.84 5.57
CA SER A 68 3.55 9.11 5.96
C SER A 68 2.27 9.39 5.20
N VAL A 69 1.42 10.24 5.76
CA VAL A 69 0.18 10.70 5.15
C VAL A 69 0.29 12.19 4.85
N ASP A 70 0.05 12.54 3.60
CA ASP A 70 -0.30 13.91 3.22
C ASP A 70 -1.81 14.03 3.10
N PHE A 71 -2.33 15.24 3.32
CA PHE A 71 -3.75 15.53 3.30
C PHE A 71 -4.05 16.70 2.39
N VAL A 72 -4.91 16.49 1.40
CA VAL A 72 -5.29 17.48 0.41
C VAL A 72 -6.71 17.93 0.71
N ASN A 73 -6.87 19.24 0.88
CA ASN A 73 -8.18 19.85 1.13
C ASN A 73 -9.00 19.98 -0.18
N PRO A 74 -10.29 20.38 -0.09
CA PRO A 74 -11.14 20.54 -1.26
C PRO A 74 -10.67 21.61 -2.27
N ASP A 75 -9.81 22.55 -1.87
CA ASP A 75 -9.25 23.56 -2.77
C ASP A 75 -7.93 23.14 -3.44
N GLY A 76 -7.37 21.99 -3.05
CA GLY A 76 -6.15 21.41 -3.60
C GLY A 76 -4.87 21.76 -2.83
N GLU A 77 -4.94 22.51 -1.74
CA GLU A 77 -3.81 22.72 -0.83
C GLU A 77 -3.41 21.43 -0.12
N ILE A 78 -2.10 21.17 -0.07
CA ILE A 78 -1.52 19.95 0.49
C ILE A 78 -0.89 20.26 1.85
N SER A 79 -1.45 19.67 2.90
CA SER A 79 -0.83 19.55 4.21
C SER A 79 0.04 18.29 4.24
N LYS A 80 1.37 18.47 4.24
CA LYS A 80 2.31 17.34 4.16
C LYS A 80 2.60 16.72 5.52
N ASN A 81 2.78 15.41 5.54
CA ASN A 81 3.23 14.63 6.69
C ASN A 81 2.43 14.94 7.97
N ILE A 82 1.10 14.93 7.83
CA ILE A 82 0.19 15.12 8.96
C ILE A 82 0.20 13.92 9.92
N PHE A 83 0.64 12.76 9.41
CA PHE A 83 0.85 11.54 10.16
C PHE A 83 2.07 10.81 9.58
N ASN A 84 2.85 10.16 10.44
CA ASN A 84 3.90 9.22 10.04
C ASN A 84 4.01 8.10 11.07
N ASP A 85 4.37 6.92 10.59
CA ASP A 85 4.66 5.76 11.42
C ASP A 85 5.55 4.76 10.65
N SER A 86 5.95 3.69 11.34
CA SER A 86 6.73 2.58 10.80
C SER A 86 6.08 1.25 11.16
N ARG A 87 6.14 0.29 10.24
CA ARG A 87 5.62 -1.05 10.43
C ARG A 87 6.73 -2.07 10.22
N GLU A 88 7.10 -2.75 11.30
CA GLU A 88 8.05 -3.87 11.26
C GLU A 88 7.36 -5.17 11.65
N VAL A 89 7.60 -6.23 10.88
CA VAL A 89 7.05 -7.56 11.16
C VAL A 89 8.11 -8.64 10.96
N ARG A 90 7.86 -9.79 11.57
CA ARG A 90 8.67 -11.01 11.45
C ARG A 90 7.74 -12.21 11.54
N GLU A 91 7.54 -12.90 10.43
CA GLU A 91 6.57 -14.00 10.31
C GLU A 91 7.09 -15.06 9.34
N ILE A 92 6.55 -16.28 9.39
CA ILE A 92 6.94 -17.38 8.50
C ILE A 92 6.66 -17.03 7.02
N GLU A 93 5.57 -16.33 6.75
CA GLU A 93 5.16 -15.90 5.43
C GLU A 93 4.42 -14.57 5.52
N ILE A 94 4.74 -13.61 4.64
CA ILE A 94 4.09 -12.31 4.59
C ILE A 94 3.66 -12.04 3.14
N ASN A 95 2.35 -11.95 2.91
CA ASN A 95 1.77 -11.68 1.59
C ASN A 95 1.56 -10.19 1.35
N TYR A 96 1.08 -9.49 2.37
CA TYR A 96 0.90 -8.04 2.39
C TYR A 96 0.96 -7.54 3.84
N LEU A 97 1.13 -6.24 4.00
CA LEU A 97 1.03 -5.54 5.29
C LEU A 97 -0.06 -4.49 5.20
N GLN A 98 -0.94 -4.45 6.20
CA GLN A 98 -1.86 -3.34 6.38
C GLN A 98 -1.15 -2.22 7.14
N LEU A 99 -1.25 -1.01 6.61
CA LEU A 99 -0.81 0.23 7.26
C LEU A 99 -2.06 1.01 7.66
N GLU A 100 -2.01 1.67 8.80
CA GLU A 100 -3.14 2.38 9.40
C GLU A 100 -2.68 3.77 9.83
N SER A 101 -3.55 4.77 9.66
CA SER A 101 -3.35 6.11 10.20
C SER A 101 -4.64 6.58 10.89
N GLN A 102 -4.46 7.28 11.99
CA GLN A 102 -5.52 7.92 12.74
C GLN A 102 -5.04 9.31 13.17
N PHE A 103 -5.81 10.33 12.85
CA PHE A 103 -5.50 11.71 13.21
C PHE A 103 -6.77 12.55 13.38
N GLU A 104 -6.67 13.63 14.16
CA GLU A 104 -7.77 14.55 14.41
C GLU A 104 -7.62 15.82 13.58
N LEU A 105 -8.71 16.28 12.99
CA LEU A 105 -8.82 17.58 12.31
C LEU A 105 -9.62 18.54 13.19
N ASP A 106 -9.06 19.72 13.44
CA ASP A 106 -9.73 20.72 14.28
C ASP A 106 -10.96 21.36 13.58
N SER A 107 -11.65 22.23 14.30
CA SER A 107 -12.86 22.92 13.84
C SER A 107 -12.65 23.84 12.62
N THR A 108 -11.41 24.09 12.18
CA THR A 108 -11.14 24.94 11.01
C THR A 108 -11.38 24.20 9.69
N TYR A 109 -11.42 22.86 9.73
CA TYR A 109 -11.74 22.03 8.58
C TYR A 109 -13.24 22.04 8.28
N VAL A 110 -13.59 22.21 7.02
CA VAL A 110 -14.97 22.33 6.54
C VAL A 110 -15.48 21.01 5.99
N GLU A 111 -16.80 20.84 5.92
CA GLU A 111 -17.40 19.69 5.23
C GLU A 111 -16.98 19.68 3.76
N GLY A 112 -16.69 18.49 3.23
CA GLY A 112 -16.16 18.34 1.87
C GLY A 112 -15.51 16.99 1.61
N ILE A 113 -15.01 16.83 0.39
CA ILE A 113 -14.20 15.67 -0.02
C ILE A 113 -12.74 16.08 0.05
N TYR A 114 -11.98 15.35 0.84
CA TYR A 114 -10.54 15.49 1.02
C TYR A 114 -9.84 14.27 0.44
N THR A 115 -8.56 14.41 0.11
CA THR A 115 -7.73 13.29 -0.37
C THR A 115 -6.63 12.99 0.64
N ILE A 116 -6.52 11.73 1.04
CA ILE A 116 -5.42 11.18 1.83
C ILE A 116 -4.42 10.55 0.87
N ILE A 117 -3.15 10.89 1.00
CA ILE A 117 -2.07 10.31 0.20
C ILE A 117 -1.15 9.54 1.14
N PHE A 118 -1.16 8.20 1.02
CA PHE A 118 -0.15 7.37 1.67
C PHE A 118 1.13 7.42 0.85
N ASN A 119 2.23 7.83 1.48
CA ASN A 119 3.58 7.75 0.94
C ASN A 119 4.32 6.64 1.70
N ILE A 120 4.72 5.58 1.00
CA ILE A 120 5.25 4.35 1.63
C ILE A 120 6.65 4.06 1.11
N LYS A 121 7.54 3.67 2.00
CA LYS A 121 8.92 3.31 1.70
C LYS A 121 9.26 1.95 2.29
N ASP A 122 9.82 1.08 1.46
CA ASP A 122 10.44 -0.17 1.91
C ASP A 122 11.86 0.12 2.41
N ASN A 123 12.10 -0.07 3.70
CA ASN A 123 13.38 0.24 4.33
C ASN A 123 14.51 -0.68 3.90
N ASN A 124 14.20 -1.88 3.39
CA ASN A 124 15.20 -2.84 2.95
C ASN A 124 15.73 -2.57 1.54
N THR A 125 14.95 -1.88 0.70
CA THR A 125 15.36 -1.53 -0.68
C THR A 125 15.51 -0.04 -0.93
N GLY A 126 14.86 0.80 -0.11
CA GLY A 126 14.69 2.23 -0.36
C GLY A 126 13.66 2.55 -1.45
N ASN A 127 12.95 1.55 -2.00
CA ASN A 127 11.89 1.79 -2.97
C ASN A 127 10.69 2.46 -2.30
N SER A 128 9.96 3.24 -3.08
CA SER A 128 8.76 3.95 -2.60
C SER A 128 7.57 3.74 -3.53
N THR A 129 6.38 3.81 -2.95
CA THR A 129 5.11 3.79 -3.66
C THR A 129 4.13 4.74 -2.97
N SER A 130 3.06 5.13 -3.66
CA SER A 130 2.02 5.98 -3.08
C SER A 130 0.65 5.58 -3.60
N VAL A 131 -0.37 5.85 -2.79
CA VAL A 131 -1.77 5.69 -3.19
C VAL A 131 -2.65 6.73 -2.54
N GLU A 132 -3.70 7.12 -3.25
CA GLU A 132 -4.66 8.11 -2.83
C GLU A 132 -5.99 7.45 -2.45
N VAL A 133 -6.67 8.03 -1.47
CA VAL A 133 -8.05 7.66 -1.11
C VAL A 133 -8.81 8.90 -0.68
N GLU A 134 -10.06 9.00 -1.12
CA GLU A 134 -10.94 10.09 -0.73
C GLU A 134 -11.54 9.82 0.65
N VAL A 135 -11.69 10.87 1.46
CA VAL A 135 -12.44 10.86 2.71
C VAL A 135 -13.44 12.00 2.69
N LYS A 136 -14.67 11.72 3.09
CA LYS A 136 -15.73 12.73 3.19
C LYS A 136 -15.88 13.17 4.64
N LEU A 137 -15.80 14.47 4.87
CA LEU A 137 -16.23 15.09 6.13
C LEU A 137 -17.70 15.50 5.98
N GLU A 138 -18.60 14.80 6.68
CA GLU A 138 -20.05 15.01 6.66
C GLU A 138 -20.65 14.67 8.03
N LYS A 139 -21.55 15.54 8.51
CA LYS A 139 -22.19 15.44 9.82
C LYS A 139 -23.43 14.54 9.82
#